data_AF-A0A7X3TQU4-F1
#
_entry.id   AF-A0A7X3TQU4-F1
#
_cell.length_a   1.000
_cell.length_b   1.000
_cell.length_c   1.000
_cell.angle_alpha   90.00
_cell.angle_beta   90.00
_cell.angle_gamma   90.00
#
_symmetry.space_group_name_H-M   'P 1'
#
loop_
_entity.id
_entity.type
_entity.pdbx_description
1 polymer ?
#
loop_
_entity_poly.entity_id
_entity_poly.type
_entity_poly.pdbx_seq_one_letter_code
_entity_poly.pdbx_strand_id
1 'polypeptide(L)'
;MIKYSLLVVLLVEAAHAQDYGARLGTIQRGGRVTYEPRGPGVLFDALDPAIRKWYVPQELYAEYRWNQWEYANYARENYQRYVPIALEGGYFYDVYGNFLTRGWLIYDWRQENPQPFGSAVQKTSRFSGWFNSLVVASDHKGEHHYAITVGNEIRTTLTPMTFSKPRFNGLQIDYAADKYQATLLMSRISEPNSPGTWSEQRTNNTNLFGGRLEVQVGDFVKAGGTLVNSHHSQTQRQAVNGDIFKGQLTEALNFTPVTMIEIRIRDDSPEDGKGGGALFASDLLVYDLEGNATRASEIGFRPLIEGGLQRQGFLAADGLEEILVRYDLADAGYVGVDPTEITRIAVELVVANDYLIEVASDNQINDDDNIVFLPVARARGNVHDGSNQRV
;
A
#
# COMPACT_ATOMS: atom_id res chain seq x y z
N MET A 1 1.08 -58.83 12.21
CA MET A 1 0.99 -57.43 12.67
C MET A 1 2.18 -57.21 13.59
N ILE A 2 3.11 -56.37 13.17
CA ILE A 2 4.53 -56.40 13.53
C ILE A 2 4.77 -55.83 14.94
N LYS A 3 5.49 -56.59 15.78
CA LYS A 3 6.02 -56.18 17.10
C LYS A 3 7.55 -56.09 16.97
N TYR A 4 8.15 -54.96 17.32
CA TYR A 4 9.61 -54.85 17.48
C TYR A 4 9.97 -54.74 18.96
N SER A 5 10.88 -55.64 19.35
CA SER A 5 11.35 -55.92 20.69
C SER A 5 12.69 -55.22 20.95
N LEU A 6 12.87 -54.76 22.19
CA LEU A 6 14.07 -54.10 22.72
C LEU A 6 15.19 -55.14 22.94
N LEU A 7 16.43 -54.87 22.50
CA LEU A 7 17.60 -55.73 22.71
C LEU A 7 18.62 -55.03 23.64
N VAL A 8 18.93 -55.66 24.77
CA VAL A 8 19.97 -55.29 25.73
C VAL A 8 21.12 -56.28 25.56
N VAL A 9 22.37 -55.79 25.49
CA VAL A 9 23.57 -56.64 25.42
C VAL A 9 24.36 -56.51 26.73
N LEU A 10 24.50 -57.64 27.41
CA LEU A 10 25.39 -57.91 28.54
C LEU A 10 26.65 -58.63 28.01
N LEU A 11 27.84 -58.19 28.40
CA LEU A 11 29.12 -58.87 28.18
C LEU A 11 29.75 -59.15 29.55
N VAL A 12 30.04 -60.43 29.84
CA VAL A 12 30.69 -60.89 31.08
C VAL A 12 32.00 -61.62 30.74
N GLU A 13 33.07 -61.07 31.32
CA GLU A 13 34.34 -61.61 31.86
C GLU A 13 35.19 -62.72 31.22
N ALA A 14 36.50 -62.51 31.31
CA ALA A 14 37.44 -63.52 31.80
C ALA A 14 38.40 -62.89 32.81
N ALA A 15 38.39 -63.40 34.06
CA ALA A 15 39.27 -63.01 35.15
C ALA A 15 40.53 -63.89 35.18
N HIS A 16 41.70 -63.29 35.37
CA HIS A 16 42.90 -63.99 35.82
C HIS A 16 43.60 -63.24 36.96
N ALA A 17 43.59 -63.90 38.12
CA ALA A 17 44.49 -63.89 39.27
C ALA A 17 45.11 -62.58 39.80
N GLN A 18 44.80 -62.33 41.08
CA GLN A 18 45.39 -61.35 41.97
C GLN A 18 46.81 -61.75 42.41
N ASP A 19 47.72 -60.77 42.55
CA ASP A 19 48.93 -60.91 43.37
C ASP A 19 49.02 -59.75 44.36
N TYR A 20 48.96 -60.08 45.65
CA TYR A 20 49.02 -59.15 46.78
C TYR A 20 50.31 -59.43 47.56
N GLY A 21 51.39 -58.75 47.22
CA GLY A 21 52.70 -59.09 47.77
C GLY A 21 53.71 -57.94 47.80
N ALA A 22 53.37 -56.78 48.37
CA ALA A 22 54.31 -55.90 49.11
C ALA A 22 53.63 -54.59 49.56
N ARG A 23 52.62 -54.70 50.43
CA ARG A 23 52.44 -53.71 51.49
C ARG A 23 53.64 -53.86 52.43
N LEU A 24 54.73 -53.14 52.16
CA LEU A 24 55.85 -52.80 53.05
C LEU A 24 56.89 -52.10 52.16
N GLY A 25 57.29 -50.89 52.53
CA GLY A 25 58.27 -50.11 51.76
C GLY A 25 59.55 -50.90 51.46
N THR A 26 60.16 -50.62 50.32
CA THR A 26 61.45 -51.18 49.93
C THR A 26 62.52 -50.69 50.90
N ILE A 27 62.86 -51.54 51.87
CA ILE A 27 63.99 -51.30 52.77
C ILE A 27 65.27 -51.46 51.95
N GLN A 28 65.92 -50.34 51.62
CA GLN A 28 67.35 -50.38 51.34
C GLN A 28 68.08 -50.73 52.65
N ARG A 29 68.91 -51.77 52.61
CA ARG A 29 69.77 -52.17 53.71
C ARG A 29 70.72 -51.01 54.06
N GLY A 30 70.40 -50.28 55.14
CA GLY A 30 71.28 -49.30 55.77
C GLY A 30 71.40 -47.95 55.06
N GLY A 31 70.46 -47.02 55.33
CA GLY A 31 70.64 -45.60 54.99
C GLY A 31 69.33 -44.86 54.71
N ARG A 32 69.18 -43.71 55.37
CA ARG A 32 68.11 -42.70 55.36
C ARG A 32 67.15 -42.71 54.14
N VAL A 33 65.86 -42.85 54.40
CA VAL A 33 64.77 -42.79 53.41
C VAL A 33 64.43 -41.32 53.11
N THR A 34 64.54 -40.89 51.85
CA THR A 34 64.22 -39.53 51.39
C THR A 34 63.08 -39.59 50.37
N TYR A 35 62.07 -38.71 50.51
CA TYR A 35 60.84 -38.70 49.71
C TYR A 35 60.80 -37.53 48.70
N GLU A 36 61.92 -37.24 48.04
CA GLU A 36 61.91 -36.24 46.97
C GLU A 36 61.49 -36.89 45.64
N PRO A 37 60.40 -36.45 45.01
CA PRO A 37 60.03 -36.92 43.68
C PRO A 37 61.03 -36.35 42.65
N ARG A 38 61.89 -37.20 42.09
CA ARG A 38 62.70 -36.86 40.91
C ARG A 38 61.85 -37.02 39.65
N GLY A 39 61.09 -35.99 39.29
CA GLY A 39 60.41 -35.87 38.00
C GLY A 39 61.32 -35.26 36.93
N PRO A 40 61.03 -35.48 35.62
CA PRO A 40 61.78 -34.86 34.53
C PRO A 40 61.67 -33.32 34.59
N GLY A 41 62.80 -32.64 34.41
CA GLY A 41 62.93 -31.19 34.59
C GLY A 41 61.94 -30.39 33.74
N VAL A 42 61.25 -29.44 34.37
CA VAL A 42 60.34 -28.51 33.70
C VAL A 42 61.18 -27.49 32.94
N LEU A 43 61.05 -27.47 31.61
CA LEU A 43 61.56 -26.35 30.79
C LEU A 43 60.81 -25.09 31.22
N PHE A 44 61.51 -24.15 31.86
CA PHE A 44 60.97 -22.87 32.32
C PHE A 44 60.48 -21.95 31.17
N ASP A 45 60.65 -22.37 29.91
CA ASP A 45 60.20 -21.66 28.70
C ASP A 45 58.76 -22.01 28.26
N ALA A 46 58.07 -22.88 29.02
CA ALA A 46 56.64 -23.21 28.81
C ALA A 46 55.69 -22.42 29.74
N LEU A 47 56.17 -21.32 30.32
CA LEU A 47 55.43 -20.38 31.16
C LEU A 47 55.36 -19.00 30.49
N ASP A 48 55.17 -18.95 29.18
CA ASP A 48 54.65 -17.74 28.57
C ASP A 48 53.12 -17.82 28.64
N PRO A 49 52.44 -17.05 29.52
CA PRO A 49 50.99 -16.95 29.44
C PRO A 49 50.67 -16.31 28.10
N ALA A 50 50.38 -17.13 27.10
CA ALA A 50 49.78 -16.69 25.87
C ALA A 50 48.47 -15.98 26.28
N ILE A 51 48.53 -14.65 26.35
CA ILE A 51 47.37 -13.80 26.54
C ILE A 51 46.50 -14.05 25.32
N ARG A 52 45.63 -15.06 25.40
CA ARG A 52 44.53 -15.21 24.47
C ARG A 52 43.66 -13.99 24.72
N LYS A 53 43.89 -12.93 23.94
CA LYS A 53 42.96 -11.81 23.81
C LYS A 53 41.69 -12.38 23.21
N TRP A 54 40.80 -12.88 24.06
CA TRP A 54 39.43 -13.13 23.68
C TRP A 54 38.86 -11.76 23.30
N TYR A 55 38.60 -11.57 22.01
CA TYR A 55 37.86 -10.41 21.50
C TYR A 55 36.42 -10.54 22.00
N VAL A 56 36.21 -10.19 23.26
CA VAL A 56 34.89 -10.04 23.86
C VAL A 56 34.47 -8.59 23.63
N PRO A 57 33.29 -8.32 23.07
CA PRO A 57 32.78 -6.95 22.94
C PRO A 57 32.66 -6.33 24.34
N GLN A 58 33.61 -5.45 24.69
CA GLN A 58 33.61 -4.78 26.00
C GLN A 58 32.37 -3.90 26.19
N GLU A 59 31.77 -3.48 25.08
CA GLU A 59 30.54 -2.68 25.03
C GLU A 59 29.36 -3.40 25.72
N LEU A 60 29.25 -4.72 25.62
CA LEU A 60 28.14 -5.47 26.25
C LEU A 60 28.22 -5.44 27.78
N TYR A 61 29.43 -5.49 28.34
CA TYR A 61 29.64 -5.35 29.78
C TYR A 61 29.60 -3.88 30.22
N ALA A 62 30.14 -2.96 29.42
CA ALA A 62 30.19 -1.55 29.74
C ALA A 62 28.79 -0.90 29.73
N GLU A 63 27.96 -1.23 28.74
CA GLU A 63 26.65 -0.63 28.52
C GLU A 63 25.52 -1.41 29.21
N TYR A 64 25.57 -2.75 29.19
CA TYR A 64 24.49 -3.61 29.70
C TYR A 64 24.87 -4.46 30.91
N ARG A 65 26.09 -4.32 31.44
CA ARG A 65 26.60 -5.09 32.59
C ARG A 65 26.50 -6.60 32.40
N TRP A 66 26.56 -7.07 31.16
CA TRP A 66 26.47 -8.49 30.85
C TRP A 66 27.78 -9.24 31.15
N ASN A 67 27.73 -10.22 32.04
CA ASN A 67 28.89 -11.03 32.45
C ASN A 67 29.05 -12.28 31.58
N GLN A 68 29.77 -12.17 30.46
CA GLN A 68 29.94 -13.28 29.51
C GLN A 68 30.80 -14.45 30.04
N TRP A 69 31.53 -14.23 31.14
CA TRP A 69 32.41 -15.23 31.76
C TRP A 69 31.71 -16.13 32.78
N GLU A 70 30.44 -15.87 33.10
CA GLU A 70 29.69 -16.66 34.07
C GLU A 70 29.10 -17.93 33.43
N TYR A 71 28.99 -18.99 34.23
CA TYR A 71 28.37 -20.23 33.78
C TYR A 71 26.88 -20.02 33.55
N ALA A 72 26.42 -20.20 32.32
CA ALA A 72 25.01 -20.11 31.95
C ALA A 72 24.35 -21.49 31.87
N ASN A 73 23.23 -21.69 32.56
CA ASN A 73 22.41 -22.90 32.47
C ASN A 73 20.98 -22.54 32.08
N TYR A 74 20.69 -22.66 30.78
CA TYR A 74 19.39 -22.26 30.24
C TYR A 74 18.23 -23.20 30.58
N ALA A 75 18.51 -24.34 31.22
CA ALA A 75 17.50 -25.25 31.74
C ALA A 75 17.04 -24.87 33.16
N ARG A 76 17.84 -24.09 33.90
CA ARG A 76 17.49 -23.56 35.24
C ARG A 76 17.03 -22.11 35.16
N GLU A 77 17.67 -21.33 34.31
CA GLU A 77 17.38 -19.92 34.10
C GLU A 77 17.03 -19.72 32.63
N ASN A 78 15.82 -19.29 32.30
CA ASN A 78 15.46 -19.12 30.90
C ASN A 78 16.44 -18.18 30.19
N TYR A 79 16.82 -18.53 28.97
CA TYR A 79 17.69 -17.69 28.14
C TYR A 79 17.11 -16.27 28.03
N GLN A 80 17.88 -15.28 28.47
CA GLN A 80 17.56 -13.86 28.30
C GLN A 80 18.47 -13.28 27.22
N ARG A 81 17.94 -12.34 26.43
CA ARG A 81 18.74 -11.64 25.42
C ARG A 81 19.74 -10.70 26.08
N TYR A 82 20.92 -10.58 25.45
CA TYR A 82 21.99 -9.67 25.85
C TYR A 82 21.57 -8.20 25.87
N VAL A 83 20.67 -7.81 24.95
CA VAL A 83 20.19 -6.43 24.76
C VAL A 83 18.66 -6.44 24.71
N PRO A 84 17.98 -5.49 25.38
CA PRO A 84 16.54 -5.31 25.22
C PRO A 84 16.20 -4.92 23.78
N ILE A 85 15.31 -5.69 23.14
CA ILE A 85 14.87 -5.48 21.74
C ILE A 85 14.26 -4.07 21.54
N ALA A 86 13.70 -3.50 22.61
CA ALA A 86 13.08 -2.18 22.61
C ALA A 86 14.08 -1.01 22.50
N LEU A 87 15.39 -1.25 22.67
CA LEU A 87 16.43 -0.21 22.63
C LEU A 87 17.32 -0.26 21.38
N GLU A 88 17.04 -1.17 20.44
CA GLU A 88 17.78 -1.26 19.20
C GLU A 88 17.19 -0.33 18.11
N GLY A 89 18.04 0.15 17.20
CA GLY A 89 17.65 1.07 16.13
C GLY A 89 18.80 1.95 15.64
N GLY A 90 18.57 2.64 14.53
CA GLY A 90 19.46 3.69 14.03
C GLY A 90 19.32 4.96 14.85
N TYR A 91 20.39 5.74 14.90
CA TYR A 91 20.37 7.08 15.48
C TYR A 91 19.85 8.07 14.44
N PHE A 92 18.83 8.85 14.81
CA PHE A 92 18.28 9.93 14.00
C PHE A 92 18.80 11.26 14.52
N TYR A 93 19.27 12.09 13.60
CA TYR A 93 19.80 13.41 13.86
C TYR A 93 19.02 14.44 13.05
N ASP A 94 18.95 15.68 13.54
CA ASP A 94 18.42 16.79 12.75
C ASP A 94 19.41 17.22 11.66
N VAL A 95 19.02 18.22 10.85
CA VAL A 95 19.85 18.77 9.76
C VAL A 95 21.15 19.42 10.28
N TYR A 96 21.21 19.76 11.57
CA TYR A 96 22.37 20.36 12.23
C TYR A 96 23.24 19.33 12.97
N GLY A 97 22.90 18.04 12.92
CA GLY A 97 23.63 16.96 13.58
C GLY A 97 23.28 16.76 15.05
N ASN A 98 22.23 17.40 15.57
CA ASN A 98 21.76 17.16 16.94
C ASN A 98 21.00 15.84 17.02
N PHE A 99 21.25 15.05 18.08
CA PHE A 99 20.55 13.80 18.31
C PHE A 99 19.06 14.04 18.59
N LEU A 100 18.18 13.43 17.79
CA LEU A 100 16.72 13.50 17.96
C LEU A 100 16.20 12.28 18.72
N THR A 101 16.49 11.09 18.21
CA THR A 101 15.95 9.84 18.75
C THR A 101 16.71 8.62 18.22
N ARG A 102 16.50 7.46 18.85
CA ARG A 102 17.00 6.16 18.41
C ARG A 102 15.82 5.24 18.16
N GLY A 103 15.77 4.59 17.00
CA GLY A 103 14.67 3.69 16.66
C GLY A 103 14.77 3.07 15.27
N TRP A 104 13.68 2.46 14.83
CA TRP A 104 13.59 1.84 13.51
C TRP A 104 12.69 2.65 12.59
N LEU A 105 13.15 2.88 11.35
CA LEU A 105 12.24 3.31 10.29
C LEU A 105 11.35 2.13 9.89
N ILE A 106 10.05 2.25 10.16
CA ILE A 106 9.06 1.20 9.86
C ILE A 106 8.18 1.56 8.67
N TYR A 107 7.87 2.85 8.54
CA TYR A 107 7.03 3.41 7.50
C TYR A 107 7.62 4.75 7.08
N ASP A 108 7.73 4.98 5.78
CA ASP A 108 8.12 6.24 5.18
C ASP A 108 7.21 6.52 3.98
N TRP A 109 6.70 7.74 3.88
CA TRP A 109 5.94 8.19 2.72
C TRP A 109 6.42 9.59 2.36
N ARG A 110 7.01 9.72 1.17
CA ARG A 110 7.54 10.96 0.63
C ARG A 110 6.87 11.29 -0.70
N GLN A 111 6.73 12.59 -0.93
CA GLN A 111 6.25 13.16 -2.18
C GLN A 111 7.18 14.33 -2.53
N GLU A 112 8.09 14.10 -3.47
CA GLU A 112 9.07 15.06 -3.96
C GLU A 112 8.66 15.52 -5.36
N ASN A 113 8.29 16.78 -5.50
CA ASN A 113 7.90 17.34 -6.80
C ASN A 113 8.60 18.70 -7.05
N PRO A 114 8.97 19.03 -8.31
CA PRO A 114 8.89 18.18 -9.50
C PRO A 114 10.08 17.22 -9.61
N GLN A 115 9.82 15.90 -9.64
CA GLN A 115 10.88 14.89 -9.79
C GLN A 115 10.36 13.57 -10.37
N PRO A 116 11.08 12.88 -11.28
CA PRO A 116 10.75 11.51 -11.68
C PRO A 116 10.79 10.58 -10.46
N PHE A 117 9.85 9.62 -10.37
CA PHE A 117 9.78 8.70 -9.22
C PHE A 117 9.62 9.42 -7.87
N GLY A 118 9.00 10.61 -7.88
CA GLY A 118 8.91 11.50 -6.72
C GLY A 118 7.98 11.01 -5.60
N SER A 119 7.06 10.07 -5.88
CA SER A 119 6.21 9.49 -4.86
C SER A 119 6.79 8.19 -4.34
N ALA A 120 7.29 8.19 -3.12
CA ALA A 120 7.98 7.06 -2.51
C ALA A 120 7.22 6.57 -1.27
N VAL A 121 6.88 5.28 -1.21
CA VAL A 121 6.34 4.64 0.00
C VAL A 121 7.24 3.46 0.34
N GLN A 122 7.70 3.43 1.58
CA GLN A 122 8.51 2.36 2.12
C GLN A 122 7.84 1.77 3.36
N LYS A 123 7.69 0.45 3.37
CA LYS A 123 7.24 -0.35 4.52
C LYS A 123 8.30 -1.41 4.78
N THR A 124 9.00 -1.32 5.89
CA THR A 124 10.14 -2.21 6.13
C THR A 124 9.68 -3.61 6.55
N SER A 125 10.57 -4.61 6.44
CA SER A 125 10.28 -5.98 6.91
C SER A 125 9.92 -6.04 8.40
N ARG A 126 10.36 -5.06 9.19
CA ARG A 126 9.97 -4.91 10.61
C ARG A 126 8.51 -4.50 10.75
N PHE A 127 8.01 -3.62 9.88
CA PHE A 127 6.59 -3.25 9.86
C PHE A 127 5.70 -4.47 9.60
N SER A 128 6.01 -5.28 8.58
CA SER A 128 5.23 -6.47 8.28
C SER A 128 5.46 -7.63 9.25
N GLY A 129 6.69 -7.86 9.69
CA GLY A 129 7.05 -9.01 10.54
C GLY A 129 6.81 -8.79 12.03
N TRP A 130 7.40 -7.74 12.61
CA TRP A 130 7.30 -7.50 14.06
C TRP A 130 5.97 -6.86 14.44
N PHE A 131 5.55 -5.84 13.69
CA PHE A 131 4.30 -5.12 13.95
C PHE A 131 3.07 -5.71 13.24
N ASN A 132 3.23 -6.82 12.52
CA ASN A 132 2.16 -7.46 11.76
C ASN A 132 1.37 -6.47 10.86
N SER A 133 2.09 -5.52 10.25
CA SER A 133 1.54 -4.46 9.39
C SER A 133 0.53 -3.52 10.05
N LEU A 134 0.60 -3.33 11.37
CA LEU A 134 -0.24 -2.38 12.11
C LEU A 134 0.55 -1.73 13.26
N VAL A 135 0.62 -0.40 13.25
CA VAL A 135 1.19 0.37 14.36
C VAL A 135 0.19 1.44 14.78
N VAL A 136 -0.09 1.50 16.08
CA VAL A 136 -0.95 2.50 16.71
C VAL A 136 -0.12 3.20 17.78
N ALA A 137 0.03 4.51 17.64
CA ALA A 137 0.60 5.38 18.67
C ALA A 137 -0.51 6.30 19.18
N SER A 138 -0.79 6.25 20.47
CA SER A 138 -1.86 7.05 21.08
C SER A 138 -1.38 7.68 22.37
N ASP A 139 -1.89 8.87 22.66
CA ASP A 139 -1.65 9.55 23.93
C ASP A 139 -2.83 10.47 24.24
N HIS A 140 -2.89 10.96 25.48
CA HIS A 140 -3.99 11.79 25.95
C HIS A 140 -3.52 12.77 27.02
N LYS A 141 -4.20 13.92 27.07
CA LYS A 141 -3.99 14.91 28.13
C LYS A 141 -5.32 15.58 28.48
N GLY A 142 -5.82 15.31 29.68
CA GLY A 142 -7.14 15.77 30.09
C GLY A 142 -8.23 15.13 29.23
N GLU A 143 -9.12 15.97 28.70
CA GLU A 143 -10.19 15.57 27.77
C GLU A 143 -9.71 15.27 26.34
N HIS A 144 -8.47 15.60 25.99
CA HIS A 144 -7.97 15.45 24.63
C HIS A 144 -7.27 14.10 24.43
N HIS A 145 -7.79 13.30 23.51
CA HIS A 145 -7.24 12.04 23.07
C HIS A 145 -6.79 12.15 21.62
N TYR A 146 -5.63 11.60 21.29
CA TYR A 146 -5.15 11.52 19.92
C TYR A 146 -4.51 10.16 19.65
N ALA A 147 -4.68 9.67 18.42
CA ALA A 147 -4.07 8.45 17.96
C ALA A 147 -3.62 8.59 16.50
N ILE A 148 -2.48 8.00 16.18
CA ILE A 148 -1.95 7.86 14.83
C ILE A 148 -1.81 6.36 14.57
N THR A 149 -2.53 5.89 13.56
CA THR A 149 -2.53 4.50 13.13
C THR A 149 -1.97 4.41 11.73
N VAL A 150 -1.00 3.53 11.51
CA VAL A 150 -0.49 3.19 10.18
C VAL A 150 -0.64 1.69 9.98
N GLY A 151 -1.25 1.28 8.88
CA GLY A 151 -1.61 -0.11 8.68
C GLY A 151 -1.88 -0.48 7.23
N ASN A 152 -1.76 -1.78 6.93
CA ASN A 152 -2.18 -2.32 5.63
C ASN A 152 -3.68 -2.64 5.59
N GLU A 153 -4.29 -2.91 6.74
CA GLU A 153 -5.65 -3.47 6.85
C GLU A 153 -6.41 -2.89 8.04
N ILE A 154 -6.57 -1.57 8.04
CA ILE A 154 -7.34 -0.86 9.06
C ILE A 154 -8.82 -0.93 8.67
N ARG A 155 -9.66 -1.41 9.59
CA ARG A 155 -11.12 -1.27 9.44
C ARG A 155 -11.48 0.19 9.72
N THR A 156 -11.83 0.93 8.68
CA THR A 156 -12.06 2.38 8.80
C THR A 156 -13.44 2.75 8.25
N THR A 157 -14.17 3.57 9.00
CA THR A 157 -15.48 4.08 8.59
C THR A 157 -15.62 5.53 8.99
N LEU A 158 -15.70 6.44 8.01
CA LEU A 158 -16.07 7.83 8.26
C LEU A 158 -17.59 7.93 8.37
N THR A 159 -18.33 7.54 7.34
CA THR A 159 -19.76 7.21 7.42
C THR A 159 -20.07 6.08 6.46
N PRO A 160 -21.15 5.31 6.67
CA PRO A 160 -21.54 4.26 5.72
C PRO A 160 -21.73 4.75 4.28
N MET A 161 -22.12 6.01 4.09
CA MET A 161 -22.42 6.60 2.78
C MET A 161 -21.21 7.25 2.10
N THR A 162 -20.16 7.62 2.84
CA THR A 162 -19.00 8.34 2.26
C THR A 162 -17.73 7.51 2.25
N PHE A 163 -17.41 6.82 3.34
CA PHE A 163 -16.23 5.97 3.41
C PHE A 163 -16.43 4.85 4.42
N SER A 164 -16.49 3.62 3.92
CA SER A 164 -16.55 2.41 4.72
C SER A 164 -15.69 1.35 4.05
N LYS A 165 -14.47 1.14 4.57
CA LYS A 165 -13.50 0.20 4.00
C LYS A 165 -13.08 -0.84 5.05
N PRO A 166 -13.20 -2.15 4.73
CA PRO A 166 -12.79 -3.21 5.65
C PRO A 166 -11.28 -3.30 5.84
N ARG A 167 -10.51 -2.98 4.81
CA ARG A 167 -9.05 -3.12 4.77
C ARG A 167 -8.46 -1.84 4.16
N PHE A 168 -8.63 -0.72 4.85
CA PHE A 168 -7.98 0.53 4.49
C PHE A 168 -6.47 0.40 4.71
N ASN A 169 -5.70 0.76 3.70
CA ASN A 169 -4.25 0.74 3.75
C ASN A 169 -3.76 2.18 3.74
N GLY A 170 -3.05 2.61 4.77
CA GLY A 170 -2.57 3.97 4.87
C GLY A 170 -2.42 4.43 6.31
N LEU A 171 -2.56 5.74 6.48
CA LEU A 171 -2.44 6.45 7.74
C LEU A 171 -3.81 7.00 8.14
N GLN A 172 -4.16 6.79 9.41
CA GLN A 172 -5.36 7.31 10.05
C GLN A 172 -4.94 8.10 11.30
N ILE A 173 -5.34 9.36 11.39
CA ILE A 173 -5.17 10.20 12.57
C ILE A 173 -6.54 10.42 13.17
N ASP A 174 -6.69 10.07 14.43
CA ASP A 174 -7.91 10.29 15.20
C ASP A 174 -7.64 11.29 16.32
N TYR A 175 -8.59 12.17 16.52
CA TYR A 175 -8.62 13.14 17.61
C TYR A 175 -10.01 13.15 18.23
N ALA A 176 -10.08 13.09 19.55
CA ALA A 176 -11.32 13.18 20.29
C ALA A 176 -11.15 14.08 21.52
N ALA A 177 -12.15 14.92 21.74
CA ALA A 177 -12.34 15.74 22.92
C ALA A 177 -13.84 15.74 23.27
N ASP A 178 -14.20 16.33 24.41
CA ASP A 178 -15.58 16.35 24.90
C ASP A 178 -16.61 16.86 23.88
N LYS A 179 -16.24 17.87 23.09
CA LYS A 179 -17.15 18.48 22.08
C LYS A 179 -16.72 18.27 20.64
N TYR A 180 -15.54 17.68 20.40
CA TYR A 180 -14.94 17.63 19.07
C TYR A 180 -14.42 16.24 18.77
N GLN A 181 -14.73 15.71 17.59
CA GLN A 181 -14.13 14.49 17.08
C GLN A 181 -13.68 14.73 15.66
N ALA A 182 -12.44 14.36 15.35
CA ALA A 182 -11.88 14.48 14.03
C ALA A 182 -11.13 13.20 13.64
N THR A 183 -11.31 12.78 12.39
CA THR A 183 -10.54 11.68 11.80
C THR A 183 -10.00 12.15 10.46
N LEU A 184 -8.72 11.97 10.22
CA LEU A 184 -8.06 12.20 8.93
C LEU A 184 -7.52 10.88 8.39
N LEU A 185 -7.74 10.63 7.11
CA LEU A 185 -7.30 9.45 6.39
C LEU A 185 -6.39 9.88 5.24
N MET A 186 -5.24 9.25 5.12
CA MET A 186 -4.30 9.51 4.03
C MET A 186 -3.76 8.19 3.50
N SER A 187 -3.73 8.02 2.18
CA SER A 187 -3.20 6.82 1.56
C SER A 187 -2.70 7.10 0.15
N ARG A 188 -1.59 6.47 -0.24
CA ARG A 188 -1.27 6.25 -1.65
C ARG A 188 -1.92 4.93 -2.07
N ILE A 189 -3.06 5.02 -2.76
CA ILE A 189 -3.82 3.84 -3.17
C ILE A 189 -3.25 3.16 -4.42
N SER A 190 -2.41 3.86 -5.20
CA SER A 190 -1.60 3.23 -6.24
C SER A 190 -0.49 2.40 -5.61
N GLU A 191 -0.56 1.08 -5.80
CA GLU A 191 0.39 0.10 -5.26
C GLU A 191 0.69 0.32 -3.77
N PRO A 192 -0.34 0.12 -2.92
CA PRO A 192 -0.22 0.39 -1.50
C PRO A 192 0.62 -0.68 -0.77
N ASN A 193 0.84 -1.82 -1.44
CA ASN A 193 1.57 -2.97 -0.93
C ASN A 193 2.68 -3.34 -1.92
N SER A 194 3.85 -2.73 -1.78
CA SER A 194 5.07 -3.24 -2.41
C SER A 194 5.91 -3.91 -1.32
N PRO A 195 5.78 -5.24 -1.13
CA PRO A 195 6.60 -5.98 -0.17
C PRO A 195 8.01 -6.12 -0.76
N GLY A 196 8.90 -5.18 -0.44
CA GLY A 196 10.28 -5.18 -0.93
C GLY A 196 11.25 -4.52 0.05
N THR A 197 12.55 -4.80 -0.13
CA THR A 197 13.64 -4.13 0.61
C THR A 197 13.81 -2.67 0.19
N TRP A 198 13.22 -2.28 -0.94
CA TRP A 198 13.37 -0.97 -1.58
C TRP A 198 12.09 -0.14 -1.45
N SER A 199 12.24 1.18 -1.51
CA SER A 199 11.12 2.10 -1.59
C SER A 199 10.37 1.90 -2.92
N GLU A 200 9.04 1.81 -2.89
CA GLU A 200 8.22 1.81 -4.10
C GLU A 200 8.06 3.23 -4.58
N GLN A 201 8.75 3.57 -5.66
CA GLN A 201 8.80 4.91 -6.20
C GLN A 201 7.98 5.01 -7.49
N ARG A 202 7.18 6.06 -7.61
CA ARG A 202 6.25 6.26 -8.73
C ARG A 202 6.26 7.70 -9.20
N THR A 203 6.15 7.86 -10.52
CA THR A 203 5.88 9.15 -11.14
C THR A 203 4.37 9.41 -11.12
N ASN A 204 3.59 8.50 -11.71
CA ASN A 204 2.14 8.50 -11.64
C ASN A 204 1.65 7.78 -10.38
N ASN A 205 0.88 8.47 -9.57
CA ASN A 205 0.31 7.91 -8.35
C ASN A 205 -1.14 8.35 -8.16
N THR A 206 -1.87 7.58 -7.37
CA THR A 206 -3.23 7.94 -6.95
C THR A 206 -3.23 8.04 -5.45
N ASN A 207 -3.58 9.22 -4.95
CA ASN A 207 -3.65 9.50 -3.52
C ASN A 207 -5.11 9.61 -3.09
N LEU A 208 -5.37 9.21 -1.86
CA LEU A 208 -6.65 9.32 -1.18
C LEU A 208 -6.48 10.18 0.06
N PHE A 209 -7.35 11.17 0.19
CA PHE A 209 -7.51 12.00 1.38
C PHE A 209 -8.95 11.90 1.87
N GLY A 210 -9.12 11.61 3.15
CA GLY A 210 -10.43 11.56 3.80
C GLY A 210 -10.42 12.35 5.09
N GLY A 211 -11.56 12.92 5.45
CA GLY A 211 -11.73 13.68 6.68
C GLY A 211 -13.14 13.52 7.22
N ARG A 212 -13.26 13.42 8.53
CA ARG A 212 -14.51 13.60 9.28
C ARG A 212 -14.25 14.60 10.40
N LEU A 213 -15.18 15.53 10.56
CA LEU A 213 -15.22 16.43 11.71
C LEU A 213 -16.64 16.39 12.27
N GLU A 214 -16.76 16.18 13.57
CA GLU A 214 -18.02 16.23 14.32
C GLU A 214 -17.85 17.18 15.50
N VAL A 215 -18.84 18.04 15.69
CA VAL A 215 -18.92 19.02 16.76
C VAL A 215 -20.24 18.84 17.50
N GLN A 216 -20.16 18.76 18.82
CA GLN A 216 -21.34 18.79 19.68
C GLN A 216 -21.76 20.23 19.96
N VAL A 217 -22.99 20.59 19.58
CA VAL A 217 -23.59 21.90 19.80
C VAL A 217 -24.61 21.78 20.93
N GLY A 218 -24.26 22.33 22.10
CA GLY A 218 -25.02 22.13 23.34
C GLY A 218 -24.94 20.69 23.84
N ASP A 219 -26.01 20.20 24.46
CA ASP A 219 -26.02 18.87 25.09
C ASP A 219 -26.77 17.81 24.25
N PHE A 220 -27.32 18.19 23.10
CA PHE A 220 -28.27 17.33 22.36
C PHE A 220 -28.07 17.29 20.84
N VAL A 221 -27.31 18.22 20.24
CA VAL A 221 -27.08 18.22 18.79
C VAL A 221 -25.64 17.86 18.48
N LYS A 222 -25.44 16.97 17.52
CA LYS A 222 -24.16 16.70 16.87
C LYS A 222 -24.27 17.11 15.42
N ALA A 223 -23.38 18.01 15.00
CA ALA A 223 -23.26 18.43 13.62
C ALA A 223 -21.88 18.04 13.11
N GLY A 224 -21.81 17.52 11.89
CA GLY A 224 -20.54 17.07 11.33
C GLY A 224 -20.59 16.97 9.82
N GLY A 225 -19.41 16.86 9.25
CA GLY A 225 -19.22 16.69 7.81
C GLY A 225 -18.16 15.64 7.55
N THR A 226 -18.25 15.02 6.37
CA THR A 226 -17.20 14.16 5.85
C THR A 226 -16.83 14.56 4.44
N LEU A 227 -15.54 14.54 4.16
CA LEU A 227 -14.98 14.75 2.83
C LEU A 227 -14.11 13.54 2.48
N VAL A 228 -14.24 13.05 1.25
CA VAL A 228 -13.37 12.01 0.71
C VAL A 228 -13.00 12.43 -0.69
N ASN A 229 -11.70 12.44 -0.98
CA ASN A 229 -11.16 12.74 -2.28
C ASN A 229 -10.14 11.66 -2.66
N SER A 230 -10.23 11.19 -3.90
CA SER A 230 -9.20 10.39 -4.54
C SER A 230 -8.79 11.12 -5.81
N HIS A 231 -7.50 11.35 -5.99
CA HIS A 231 -6.99 12.08 -7.14
C HIS A 231 -5.70 11.43 -7.66
N HIS A 232 -5.52 11.51 -8.97
CA HIS A 232 -4.25 11.19 -9.61
C HIS A 232 -3.29 12.36 -9.46
N SER A 233 -2.02 12.08 -9.25
CA SER A 233 -0.95 13.05 -9.27
C SER A 233 0.18 12.54 -10.15
N GLN A 234 0.94 13.50 -10.69
CA GLN A 234 2.06 13.23 -11.56
C GLN A 234 3.28 14.02 -11.10
N THR A 235 4.25 13.33 -10.51
CA THR A 235 5.34 13.97 -9.73
C THR A 235 6.27 14.84 -10.58
N GLN A 236 6.38 14.61 -11.89
CA GLN A 236 7.18 15.44 -12.80
C GLN A 236 6.50 16.75 -13.20
N ARG A 237 5.16 16.79 -13.19
CA ARG A 237 4.38 17.96 -13.63
C ARG A 237 3.84 18.78 -12.48
N GLN A 238 3.64 18.15 -11.33
CA GLN A 238 3.13 18.81 -10.14
C GLN A 238 4.20 19.78 -9.61
N ALA A 239 4.16 21.04 -10.04
CA ALA A 239 4.87 22.09 -9.32
C ALA A 239 4.33 22.13 -7.87
N VAL A 240 5.13 22.69 -6.95
CA VAL A 240 4.98 22.77 -5.47
C VAL A 240 3.56 23.19 -4.96
N ASN A 241 2.64 23.55 -5.84
CA ASN A 241 1.26 23.98 -5.60
C ASN A 241 0.21 22.99 -6.16
N GLY A 242 0.40 21.69 -5.92
CA GLY A 242 -0.57 20.66 -6.31
C GLY A 242 -1.91 20.86 -5.58
N ASP A 243 -3.00 20.94 -6.33
CA ASP A 243 -4.35 21.07 -5.76
C ASP A 243 -4.83 19.70 -5.26
N ILE A 244 -5.02 19.56 -3.95
CA ILE A 244 -5.55 18.33 -3.33
C ILE A 244 -7.00 18.01 -3.75
N PHE A 245 -7.68 18.95 -4.43
CA PHE A 245 -9.04 18.78 -4.94
C PHE A 245 -9.09 18.45 -6.44
N LYS A 246 -7.98 18.62 -7.18
CA LYS A 246 -7.94 18.37 -8.62
C LYS A 246 -6.80 17.41 -8.97
N GLY A 247 -7.16 16.28 -9.57
CA GLY A 247 -6.19 15.35 -10.11
C GLY A 247 -5.50 15.87 -11.37
N GLN A 248 -4.33 15.32 -11.67
CA GLN A 248 -3.61 15.49 -12.92
C GLN A 248 -3.72 14.23 -13.77
N LEU A 249 -3.72 14.38 -15.10
CA LEU A 249 -3.60 13.23 -15.99
C LEU A 249 -2.25 12.54 -15.78
N THR A 250 -2.27 11.21 -15.78
CA THR A 250 -1.07 10.39 -15.74
C THR A 250 -0.31 10.49 -17.07
N GLU A 251 0.97 10.10 -17.10
CA GLU A 251 1.76 10.06 -18.34
C GLU A 251 1.06 9.30 -19.47
N ALA A 252 0.49 8.12 -19.18
CA ALA A 252 -0.19 7.31 -20.18
C ALA A 252 -1.39 8.06 -20.80
N LEU A 253 -2.18 8.74 -19.96
CA LEU A 253 -3.36 9.50 -20.40
C LEU A 253 -3.01 10.79 -21.15
N ASN A 254 -1.79 11.30 -20.98
CA ASN A 254 -1.33 12.53 -21.60
C ASN A 254 -0.28 12.30 -22.71
N PHE A 255 0.00 11.04 -23.08
CA PHE A 255 1.03 10.76 -24.07
C PHE A 255 0.55 11.11 -25.49
N THR A 256 -0.72 10.82 -25.78
CA THR A 256 -1.37 11.08 -27.07
C THR A 256 -2.56 12.00 -26.90
N PRO A 257 -2.82 12.94 -27.84
CA PRO A 257 -4.08 13.66 -27.86
C PRO A 257 -5.25 12.68 -28.02
N VAL A 258 -6.41 13.03 -27.47
CA VAL A 258 -7.64 12.25 -27.71
C VAL A 258 -8.06 12.48 -29.15
N THR A 259 -8.03 11.43 -29.95
CA THR A 259 -8.42 11.49 -31.37
C THR A 259 -9.76 10.85 -31.64
N MET A 260 -10.30 10.06 -30.71
CA MET A 260 -11.58 9.41 -30.90
C MET A 260 -12.41 9.42 -29.62
N ILE A 261 -13.70 9.70 -29.78
CA ILE A 261 -14.71 9.62 -28.73
C ILE A 261 -15.80 8.67 -29.20
N GLU A 262 -16.16 7.75 -28.32
CA GLU A 262 -17.22 6.79 -28.57
C GLU A 262 -18.27 6.89 -27.48
N ILE A 263 -19.53 7.02 -27.89
CA ILE A 263 -20.68 7.03 -26.99
C ILE A 263 -21.49 5.77 -27.24
N ARG A 264 -21.78 5.04 -26.17
CA ARG A 264 -22.66 3.90 -26.18
C ARG A 264 -23.98 4.26 -25.51
N ILE A 265 -25.07 4.00 -26.21
CA ILE A 265 -26.43 4.15 -25.71
C ILE A 265 -27.08 2.78 -25.73
N ARG A 266 -27.53 2.33 -24.57
CA ARG A 266 -28.22 1.05 -24.40
C ARG A 266 -29.45 1.18 -23.50
N ASP A 267 -30.20 0.11 -23.39
CA ASP A 267 -31.29 -0.04 -22.44
C ASP A 267 -30.74 -0.09 -20.99
N ASP A 268 -31.31 0.69 -20.06
CA ASP A 268 -30.96 0.65 -18.63
C ASP A 268 -31.69 -0.51 -17.89
N SER A 269 -32.76 -1.06 -18.48
CA SER A 269 -33.53 -2.22 -17.97
C SER A 269 -33.73 -3.31 -19.05
N PRO A 270 -32.65 -3.84 -19.66
CA PRO A 270 -32.74 -4.75 -20.81
C PRO A 270 -33.49 -6.06 -20.51
N GLU A 271 -33.64 -6.44 -19.22
CA GLU A 271 -34.28 -7.68 -18.81
C GLU A 271 -35.80 -7.72 -19.05
N ASP A 272 -36.45 -6.56 -19.24
CA ASP A 272 -37.88 -6.51 -19.51
C ASP A 272 -38.25 -6.80 -20.97
N GLY A 273 -37.24 -6.77 -21.86
CA GLY A 273 -37.34 -7.03 -23.29
C GLY A 273 -38.24 -6.05 -24.04
N LYS A 274 -38.50 -4.86 -23.50
CA LYS A 274 -39.49 -3.91 -24.03
C LYS A 274 -38.95 -2.49 -23.98
N GLY A 275 -38.55 -1.96 -25.14
CA GLY A 275 -38.29 -0.54 -25.29
C GLY A 275 -37.03 -0.09 -24.55
N GLY A 276 -36.06 0.46 -25.27
CA GLY A 276 -34.85 0.96 -24.63
C GLY A 276 -34.52 2.39 -25.03
N GLY A 277 -33.25 2.74 -24.92
CA GLY A 277 -32.76 4.09 -25.19
C GLY A 277 -33.08 4.55 -26.62
N ALA A 278 -33.69 5.72 -26.76
CA ALA A 278 -33.99 6.33 -28.05
C ALA A 278 -33.04 7.51 -28.33
N LEU A 279 -32.34 7.49 -29.46
CA LEU A 279 -31.47 8.58 -29.94
C LEU A 279 -32.11 9.30 -31.12
N PHE A 280 -32.34 10.61 -30.98
CA PHE A 280 -32.93 11.46 -32.02
C PHE A 280 -31.87 12.27 -32.78
N ALA A 281 -30.87 12.77 -32.07
CA ALA A 281 -29.80 13.56 -32.66
C ALA A 281 -28.54 13.51 -31.79
N SER A 282 -27.39 13.67 -32.42
CA SER A 282 -26.10 13.80 -31.76
C SER A 282 -25.27 14.90 -32.42
N ASP A 283 -24.55 15.66 -31.61
CA ASP A 283 -23.58 16.65 -32.08
C ASP A 283 -22.38 16.72 -31.14
N LEU A 284 -21.27 17.24 -31.64
CA LEU A 284 -20.01 17.38 -30.91
C LEU A 284 -19.59 18.84 -30.91
N LEU A 285 -19.24 19.37 -29.75
CA LEU A 285 -18.66 20.70 -29.58
C LEU A 285 -17.23 20.54 -29.11
N VAL A 286 -16.31 21.08 -29.90
CA VAL A 286 -14.87 21.05 -29.61
C VAL A 286 -14.43 22.47 -29.24
N TYR A 287 -13.74 22.60 -28.10
CA TYR A 287 -13.22 23.87 -27.61
C TYR A 287 -11.70 23.92 -27.81
N ASP A 288 -11.21 25.00 -28.43
CA ASP A 288 -9.78 25.26 -28.64
C ASP A 288 -9.09 25.81 -27.37
N LEU A 289 -7.81 26.18 -27.49
CA LEU A 289 -7.01 26.79 -26.42
C LEU A 289 -7.50 28.19 -26.02
N GLU A 290 -8.08 28.93 -26.95
CA GLU A 290 -8.68 30.25 -26.74
C GLU A 290 -10.10 30.19 -26.15
N GLY A 291 -10.70 28.99 -26.08
CA GLY A 291 -12.05 28.75 -25.59
C GLY A 291 -13.15 28.95 -26.62
N ASN A 292 -12.84 29.09 -27.91
CA ASN A 292 -13.84 29.11 -28.97
C ASN A 292 -14.40 27.71 -29.19
N ALA A 293 -15.72 27.62 -29.33
CA ALA A 293 -16.41 26.37 -29.61
C ALA A 293 -16.64 26.22 -31.11
N THR A 294 -16.25 25.07 -31.66
CA THR A 294 -16.59 24.65 -33.02
C THR A 294 -17.53 23.45 -32.94
N ARG A 295 -18.67 23.54 -33.61
CA ARG A 295 -19.66 22.47 -33.66
C ARG A 295 -19.39 21.56 -34.86
N ALA A 296 -19.38 20.25 -34.65
CA ALA A 296 -19.13 19.27 -35.71
C ALA A 296 -20.11 19.43 -36.87
N SER A 297 -21.39 19.68 -36.58
CA SER A 297 -22.41 19.92 -37.61
C SER A 297 -22.14 21.16 -38.48
N GLU A 298 -21.43 22.19 -37.99
CA GLU A 298 -21.09 23.40 -38.75
C GLU A 298 -19.98 23.16 -39.79
N ILE A 299 -19.04 22.28 -39.46
CA ILE A 299 -17.95 21.86 -40.36
C ILE A 299 -18.33 20.64 -41.23
N GLY A 300 -19.60 20.21 -41.18
CA GLY A 300 -20.09 19.04 -41.91
C GLY A 300 -19.57 17.71 -41.37
N PHE A 301 -18.95 17.69 -40.19
CA PHE A 301 -18.45 16.49 -39.54
C PHE A 301 -19.60 15.73 -38.87
N ARG A 302 -19.75 14.45 -39.22
CA ARG A 302 -20.82 13.58 -38.73
C ARG A 302 -20.22 12.38 -38.02
N PRO A 303 -20.85 11.89 -36.94
CA PRO A 303 -20.41 10.66 -36.31
C PRO A 303 -20.66 9.47 -37.23
N LEU A 304 -19.86 8.43 -37.06
CA LEU A 304 -20.23 7.10 -37.50
C LEU A 304 -21.20 6.51 -36.46
N ILE A 305 -22.34 6.02 -36.93
CA ILE A 305 -23.33 5.37 -36.07
C ILE A 305 -23.38 3.88 -36.43
N GLU A 306 -23.18 3.03 -35.42
CA GLU A 306 -23.25 1.58 -35.53
C GLU A 306 -24.31 1.03 -34.57
N GLY A 307 -24.99 -0.04 -34.98
CA GLY A 307 -26.08 -0.65 -34.20
C GLY A 307 -27.36 0.19 -34.16
N GLY A 308 -28.25 -0.16 -33.23
CA GLY A 308 -29.57 0.45 -33.11
C GLY A 308 -30.57 0.04 -34.19
N LEU A 309 -31.84 0.03 -33.81
CA LEU A 309 -32.97 -0.22 -34.72
C LEU A 309 -33.56 1.10 -35.19
N GLN A 310 -33.53 1.33 -36.50
CA GLN A 310 -34.14 2.50 -37.11
C GLN A 310 -35.67 2.47 -36.94
N ARG A 311 -36.22 3.43 -36.20
CA ARG A 311 -37.66 3.69 -36.08
C ARG A 311 -38.01 5.01 -36.78
N GLN A 312 -39.28 5.40 -36.77
CA GLN A 312 -39.77 6.63 -37.42
C GLN A 312 -39.15 7.88 -36.76
N GLY A 313 -38.00 8.31 -37.25
CA GLY A 313 -37.32 9.55 -36.85
C GLY A 313 -36.30 9.43 -35.71
N PHE A 314 -35.97 8.22 -35.24
CA PHE A 314 -34.96 7.98 -34.21
C PHE A 314 -34.38 6.57 -34.29
N LEU A 315 -33.24 6.36 -33.63
CA LEU A 315 -32.62 5.04 -33.42
C LEU A 315 -32.99 4.50 -32.03
N ALA A 316 -33.38 3.24 -31.94
CA ALA A 316 -33.77 2.60 -30.69
C ALA A 316 -32.76 1.49 -30.31
N ALA A 317 -32.29 1.52 -29.07
CA ALA A 317 -31.47 0.49 -28.46
C ALA A 317 -32.37 -0.39 -27.56
N ASP A 318 -33.24 -1.19 -28.17
CA ASP A 318 -34.22 -2.00 -27.45
C ASP A 318 -33.62 -3.32 -26.93
N GLY A 319 -33.81 -3.62 -25.63
CA GLY A 319 -33.35 -4.88 -25.05
C GLY A 319 -31.82 -4.99 -25.05
N LEU A 320 -31.27 -5.96 -25.80
CA LEU A 320 -29.82 -6.17 -25.88
C LEU A 320 -29.15 -5.38 -27.01
N GLU A 321 -29.90 -4.61 -27.78
CA GLU A 321 -29.35 -3.75 -28.83
C GLU A 321 -28.63 -2.55 -28.22
N GLU A 322 -27.56 -2.12 -28.89
CA GLU A 322 -26.76 -0.96 -28.49
C GLU A 322 -26.62 -0.01 -29.69
N ILE A 323 -26.59 1.29 -29.43
CA ILE A 323 -26.23 2.33 -30.41
C ILE A 323 -24.84 2.84 -30.04
N LEU A 324 -23.89 2.72 -30.97
CA LEU A 324 -22.57 3.30 -30.86
C LEU A 324 -22.50 4.54 -31.75
N VAL A 325 -22.15 5.68 -31.16
CA VAL A 325 -21.92 6.95 -31.85
C VAL A 325 -20.45 7.27 -31.71
N ARG A 326 -19.69 7.15 -32.81
CA ARG A 326 -18.25 7.36 -32.84
C ARG A 326 -17.90 8.64 -33.58
N TYR A 327 -17.17 9.52 -32.92
CA TYR A 327 -16.53 10.69 -33.51
C TYR A 327 -15.03 10.43 -33.61
N ASP A 328 -14.52 10.32 -34.84
CA ASP A 328 -13.11 10.10 -35.14
C ASP A 328 -12.48 11.39 -35.69
N LEU A 329 -11.74 12.09 -34.83
CA LEU A 329 -11.05 13.36 -35.14
C LEU A 329 -9.78 13.13 -35.97
N ALA A 330 -9.32 11.89 -36.12
CA ALA A 330 -8.23 11.54 -37.03
C ALA A 330 -8.73 11.26 -38.46
N ASP A 331 -10.05 11.19 -38.66
CA ASP A 331 -10.63 11.00 -39.99
C ASP A 331 -10.30 12.18 -40.92
N ALA A 332 -10.03 11.89 -42.19
CA ALA A 332 -9.69 12.92 -43.18
C ALA A 332 -10.84 13.91 -43.44
N GLY A 333 -12.08 13.56 -43.09
CA GLY A 333 -13.24 14.43 -43.15
C GLY A 333 -13.36 15.41 -41.99
N TYR A 334 -12.54 15.26 -40.93
CA TYR A 334 -12.51 16.21 -39.83
C TYR A 334 -11.66 17.44 -40.20
N VAL A 335 -12.30 18.60 -40.31
CA VAL A 335 -11.66 19.90 -40.65
C VAL A 335 -11.82 20.90 -39.48
N GLY A 336 -11.88 20.38 -38.25
CA GLY A 336 -12.05 21.17 -37.03
C GLY A 336 -10.73 21.59 -36.38
N VAL A 337 -10.78 21.87 -35.08
CA VAL A 337 -9.61 22.17 -34.24
C VAL A 337 -8.66 20.98 -34.21
N ASP A 338 -7.35 21.22 -34.35
CA ASP A 338 -6.34 20.16 -34.24
C ASP A 338 -6.47 19.43 -32.89
N PRO A 339 -6.49 18.08 -32.85
CA PRO A 339 -6.60 17.32 -31.60
C PRO A 339 -5.60 17.70 -30.50
N THR A 340 -4.44 18.26 -30.86
CA THR A 340 -3.42 18.74 -29.91
C THR A 340 -3.77 20.08 -29.25
N GLU A 341 -4.70 20.84 -29.83
CA GLU A 341 -5.16 22.16 -29.36
C GLU A 341 -6.53 22.09 -28.66
N ILE A 342 -7.09 20.89 -28.51
CA ILE A 342 -8.39 20.71 -27.86
C ILE A 342 -8.25 20.78 -26.33
N THR A 343 -9.03 21.67 -25.70
CA THR A 343 -9.10 21.79 -24.23
C THR A 343 -10.29 21.05 -23.63
N ARG A 344 -11.40 20.98 -24.37
CA ARG A 344 -12.64 20.37 -23.92
C ARG A 344 -13.43 19.85 -25.11
N ILE A 345 -14.07 18.71 -24.92
CA ILE A 345 -15.08 18.19 -25.84
C ILE A 345 -16.39 18.03 -25.08
N ALA A 346 -17.48 18.51 -25.66
CA ALA A 346 -18.82 18.34 -25.15
C ALA A 346 -19.66 17.62 -26.20
N VAL A 347 -20.33 16.55 -25.78
CA VAL A 347 -21.26 15.80 -26.63
C VAL A 347 -22.67 16.26 -26.28
N GLU A 348 -23.44 16.66 -27.29
CA GLU A 348 -24.87 16.98 -27.15
C GLU A 348 -25.67 15.82 -27.75
N LEU A 349 -26.59 15.24 -26.97
CA LEU A 349 -27.40 14.09 -27.39
C LEU A 349 -28.85 14.37 -27.09
N VAL A 350 -29.71 14.23 -28.09
CA VAL A 350 -31.16 14.26 -27.89
C VAL A 350 -31.63 12.83 -27.66
N VAL A 351 -31.95 12.51 -26.41
CA VAL A 351 -32.30 11.14 -25.97
C VAL A 351 -33.64 11.08 -25.25
N ALA A 352 -34.32 9.92 -25.33
CA ALA A 352 -35.53 9.62 -24.56
C ALA A 352 -35.60 8.13 -24.19
N ASN A 353 -36.64 7.75 -23.44
CA ASN A 353 -36.93 6.41 -22.94
C ASN A 353 -35.93 5.91 -21.89
N ASP A 354 -35.81 4.59 -21.70
CA ASP A 354 -34.95 3.95 -20.71
C ASP A 354 -33.52 3.79 -21.21
N TYR A 355 -32.77 4.90 -21.28
CA TYR A 355 -31.38 4.89 -21.73
C TYR A 355 -30.37 4.78 -20.59
N LEU A 356 -29.26 4.12 -20.89
CA LEU A 356 -27.98 4.24 -20.22
C LEU A 356 -26.94 4.75 -21.23
N ILE A 357 -26.33 5.89 -20.92
CA ILE A 357 -25.32 6.55 -21.75
C ILE A 357 -23.96 6.35 -21.10
N GLU A 358 -23.06 5.76 -21.86
CA GLU A 358 -21.68 5.52 -21.48
C GLU A 358 -20.76 6.16 -22.52
N VAL A 359 -19.64 6.72 -22.08
CA VAL A 359 -18.69 7.40 -22.95
C VAL A 359 -17.30 6.83 -22.75
N ALA A 360 -16.55 6.74 -23.84
CA ALA A 360 -15.16 6.34 -23.86
C ALA A 360 -14.34 7.18 -24.87
N SER A 361 -13.03 7.03 -24.79
CA SER A 361 -12.06 7.62 -25.71
C SER A 361 -10.96 6.60 -26.03
N ASP A 362 -10.20 6.87 -27.08
CA ASP A 362 -9.02 6.10 -27.48
C ASP A 362 -7.94 5.99 -26.39
N ASN A 363 -7.91 6.93 -25.44
CA ASN A 363 -6.98 6.89 -24.30
C ASN A 363 -7.56 6.19 -23.05
N GLN A 364 -8.82 5.73 -23.07
CA GLN A 364 -9.47 5.05 -21.94
C GLN A 364 -9.47 3.54 -22.17
N ILE A 365 -8.31 2.91 -22.07
CA ILE A 365 -8.13 1.47 -22.28
C ILE A 365 -7.86 0.73 -20.98
N ASN A 366 -8.24 -0.56 -20.93
CA ASN A 366 -7.88 -1.47 -19.85
C ASN A 366 -6.53 -2.17 -20.12
N ASP A 367 -6.11 -3.04 -19.21
CA ASP A 367 -4.85 -3.80 -19.32
C ASP A 367 -4.79 -4.73 -20.55
N ASP A 368 -5.94 -5.02 -21.18
CA ASP A 368 -6.07 -5.84 -22.39
C ASP A 368 -6.24 -4.96 -23.67
N ASP A 369 -5.91 -3.66 -23.59
CA ASP A 369 -6.06 -2.66 -24.66
C ASP A 369 -7.50 -2.47 -25.17
N ASN A 370 -8.51 -2.89 -24.40
CA ASN A 370 -9.92 -2.67 -24.76
C ASN A 370 -10.41 -1.33 -24.21
N ILE A 371 -11.18 -0.62 -25.02
CA ILE A 371 -11.84 0.64 -24.64
C ILE A 371 -12.81 0.39 -23.47
N VAL A 372 -12.68 1.20 -22.42
CA VAL A 372 -13.49 1.14 -21.20
C VAL A 372 -14.51 2.26 -21.22
N PHE A 373 -15.78 1.88 -21.29
CA PHE A 373 -16.91 2.79 -21.22
C PHE A 373 -17.24 3.16 -19.77
N LEU A 374 -17.45 4.45 -19.54
CA LEU A 374 -17.84 4.99 -18.24
C LEU A 374 -19.28 5.51 -18.29
N PRO A 375 -20.16 5.15 -17.36
CA PRO A 375 -21.53 5.65 -17.33
C PRO A 375 -21.55 7.14 -16.96
N VAL A 376 -22.20 7.94 -17.81
CA VAL A 376 -22.29 9.40 -17.65
C VAL A 376 -23.72 9.82 -17.30
N ALA A 377 -24.72 9.16 -17.88
CA ALA A 377 -26.12 9.48 -17.63
C ALA A 377 -27.00 8.24 -17.78
N ARG A 378 -28.09 8.19 -17.00
CA ARG A 378 -29.15 7.18 -17.13
C ARG A 378 -30.53 7.80 -17.00
N ALA A 379 -31.55 7.09 -17.49
CA ALA A 379 -32.94 7.48 -17.37
C ALA A 379 -33.42 7.45 -15.91
N ARG A 380 -34.45 8.24 -15.60
CA ARG A 380 -35.11 8.22 -14.28
C ARG A 380 -36.25 7.21 -14.33
N GLY A 381 -35.88 5.94 -14.22
CA GLY A 381 -36.80 4.81 -14.30
C GLY A 381 -37.11 4.40 -15.73
N ASN A 382 -37.84 3.30 -15.83
CA ASN A 382 -38.10 2.59 -17.07
C ASN A 382 -39.27 3.23 -17.85
N VAL A 383 -38.94 4.12 -18.80
CA VAL A 383 -39.88 4.96 -19.56
C VAL A 383 -39.86 4.55 -21.03
N HIS A 384 -41.03 4.46 -21.67
CA HIS A 384 -41.20 3.92 -23.02
C HIS A 384 -41.90 4.84 -24.02
N ASP A 385 -42.44 5.96 -23.53
CA ASP A 385 -43.39 6.80 -24.25
C ASP A 385 -42.78 8.12 -24.77
N GLY A 386 -41.47 8.30 -24.63
CA GLY A 386 -40.76 9.52 -25.02
C GLY A 386 -41.00 10.72 -24.11
N SER A 387 -41.75 10.57 -23.01
CA SER A 387 -42.12 11.70 -22.12
C SER A 387 -40.92 12.36 -21.43
N ASN A 388 -39.79 11.65 -21.36
CA ASN A 388 -38.56 12.10 -20.72
C ASN A 388 -37.50 12.61 -21.72
N GLN A 389 -37.90 12.97 -22.95
CA GLN A 389 -36.98 13.50 -23.96
C GLN A 389 -36.21 14.72 -23.45
N ARG A 390 -34.88 14.70 -23.59
CA ARG A 390 -34.00 15.79 -23.19
C ARG A 390 -32.76 15.90 -24.09
N VAL A 391 -32.07 17.03 -23.95
CA VAL A 391 -30.74 17.31 -24.51
C VAL A 391 -29.68 17.12 -23.43
#